data_AF-A0A376J0F1-F1
#
_entry.id   AF-A0A376J0F1-F1
#
_cell.length_a   1.000
_cell.length_b   1.000
_cell.length_c   1.000
_cell.angle_alpha   90.00
_cell.angle_beta   90.00
_cell.angle_gamma   90.00
#
_symmetry.space_group_name_H-M   'P 1'
#
loop_
_entity.id
_entity.type
_entity.pdbx_description
1 polymer ?
#
loop_
_entity_poly.entity_id
_entity_poly.type
_entity_poly.pdbx_seq_one_letter_code
_entity_poly.pdbx_strand_id
1 'polypeptide(L)'
;MSPQTRTQAQASGYWLEREQWLAGEFCEQLPQELDFSQLAPLPHQWVNNGFAGWNGQARIEQPQEGYAIIMETTPPAPCYFIFVSDPAFDKGYAFDFFCLEPMSHAPDDHHRPEGGDLIALAPGESTTSEMSLRVALL
;
A
#
# COMPACT_ATOMS: atom_id res chain seq x y z
N MET A 1 -1.75 -6.45 15.58
CA MET A 1 -2.01 -7.26 14.41
C MET A 1 -1.59 -8.66 14.79
N SER A 2 -2.37 -9.67 14.42
CA SER A 2 -1.95 -11.04 14.71
C SER A 2 -0.63 -11.31 13.96
N PRO A 3 0.36 -12.01 14.56
CA PRO A 3 1.53 -12.48 13.82
C PRO A 3 1.17 -13.39 12.63
N GLN A 4 -0.08 -13.85 12.58
CA GLN A 4 -0.64 -14.67 11.50
C GLN A 4 -1.23 -13.83 10.36
N THR A 5 -1.35 -12.50 10.49
CA THR A 5 -1.84 -11.66 9.41
C THR A 5 -0.97 -11.84 8.16
N ARG A 6 -1.61 -12.02 7.01
CA ARG A 6 -0.93 -12.12 5.71
C ARG A 6 -1.55 -11.12 4.74
N THR A 7 -0.71 -10.51 3.93
CA THR A 7 -1.12 -9.52 2.94
C THR A 7 -0.62 -9.96 1.57
N GLN A 8 -1.47 -9.78 0.56
CA GLN A 8 -1.13 -9.92 -0.83
C GLN A 8 -1.56 -8.65 -1.57
N ALA A 9 -0.62 -8.04 -2.28
CA ALA A 9 -0.83 -6.92 -3.19
C ALA A 9 0.29 -6.97 -4.24
N GLN A 10 -0.08 -7.03 -5.52
CA GLN A 10 0.91 -7.10 -6.60
C GLN A 10 1.69 -5.78 -6.70
N ALA A 11 3.00 -5.86 -6.87
CA ALA A 11 3.83 -4.71 -7.23
C ALA A 11 4.87 -5.11 -8.26
N SER A 12 5.24 -4.19 -9.15
CA SER A 12 6.36 -4.34 -10.08
C SER A 12 7.64 -3.67 -9.59
N GLY A 13 7.58 -2.97 -8.46
CA GLY A 13 8.68 -2.26 -7.83
C GLY A 13 8.18 -1.37 -6.71
N TYR A 14 9.12 -0.75 -6.00
CA TYR A 14 8.82 0.12 -4.87
C TYR A 14 9.75 1.34 -4.85
N TRP A 15 9.33 2.39 -4.14
CA TRP A 15 10.20 3.51 -3.82
C TRP A 15 10.85 3.27 -2.46
N LEU A 16 12.18 3.37 -2.40
CA LEU A 16 12.90 3.39 -1.15
C LEU A 16 12.44 4.59 -0.32
N GLU A 17 12.40 4.45 0.99
CA GLU A 17 12.20 5.60 1.87
C GLU A 17 13.53 6.36 1.98
N ARG A 18 13.46 7.70 1.95
CA ARG A 18 14.59 8.58 2.23
C ARG A 18 14.28 9.55 3.36
N GLU A 19 15.17 10.49 3.63
CA GLU A 19 15.01 11.46 4.70
C GLU A 19 13.68 12.20 4.60
N GLN A 20 13.12 12.57 5.76
CA GLN A 20 11.83 13.24 5.89
C GLN A 20 10.64 12.38 5.44
N TRP A 21 10.78 11.05 5.48
CA TRP A 21 9.70 10.09 5.17
C TRP A 21 9.22 10.15 3.72
N LEU A 22 10.08 10.64 2.82
CA LEU A 22 9.74 10.84 1.42
C LEU A 22 10.03 9.59 0.60
N ALA A 23 9.28 9.41 -0.49
CA ALA A 23 9.66 8.49 -1.54
C ALA A 23 11.00 8.93 -2.18
N GLY A 24 11.91 7.97 -2.29
CA GLY A 24 13.24 8.13 -2.85
C GLY A 24 13.39 7.42 -4.18
N GLU A 25 14.53 6.75 -4.36
CA GLU A 25 14.84 6.02 -5.58
C GLU A 25 13.83 4.88 -5.83
N PHE A 26 13.45 4.69 -7.09
CA PHE A 26 12.62 3.57 -7.50
C PHE A 26 13.48 2.34 -7.76
N CYS A 27 13.07 1.18 -7.22
CA CYS A 27 13.73 -0.09 -7.42
C CYS A 27 12.72 -1.15 -7.90
N GLU A 28 13.02 -1.81 -9.02
CA GLU A 28 12.20 -2.90 -9.56
C GLU A 28 12.37 -4.20 -8.76
N GLN A 29 13.51 -4.38 -8.08
CA GLN A 29 13.77 -5.56 -7.26
C GLN A 29 13.20 -5.36 -5.86
N LEU A 30 12.08 -6.02 -5.57
CA LEU A 30 11.48 -6.05 -4.24
C LEU A 30 12.35 -6.89 -3.29
N PRO A 31 12.72 -6.36 -2.11
CA PRO A 31 13.24 -7.18 -1.02
C PRO A 31 12.20 -8.25 -0.62
N GLN A 32 12.66 -9.42 -0.19
CA GLN A 32 11.76 -10.54 0.15
C GLN A 32 10.74 -10.15 1.23
N GLU A 33 11.12 -9.29 2.16
CA GLU A 33 10.26 -8.82 3.26
C GLU A 33 9.19 -7.82 2.81
N LEU A 34 9.34 -7.23 1.62
CA LEU A 34 8.44 -6.25 1.02
C LEU A 34 7.77 -6.78 -0.27
N ASP A 35 8.00 -8.05 -0.63
CA ASP A 35 7.34 -8.69 -1.76
C ASP A 35 6.01 -9.31 -1.32
N PHE A 36 4.93 -8.58 -1.60
CA PHE A 36 3.55 -8.99 -1.34
C PHE A 36 2.86 -9.57 -2.58
N SER A 37 3.60 -9.95 -3.63
CA SER A 37 3.02 -10.58 -4.83
C SER A 37 2.29 -11.90 -4.51
N GLN A 38 2.72 -12.58 -3.46
CA GLN A 38 2.03 -13.69 -2.80
C GLN A 38 1.67 -13.31 -1.36
N LEU A 39 0.83 -14.12 -0.71
CA LEU A 39 0.49 -13.92 0.71
C LEU A 39 1.75 -13.96 1.59
N ALA A 40 2.10 -12.83 2.19
CA ALA A 40 3.29 -12.64 3.00
C ALA A 40 2.96 -11.95 4.33
N PRO A 41 3.73 -12.20 5.42
CA PRO A 41 3.60 -11.42 6.65
C PRO A 41 4.07 -9.98 6.44
N LEU A 42 3.60 -9.07 7.28
CA LEU A 42 4.20 -7.74 7.38
C LEU A 42 5.51 -7.83 8.19
N PRO A 43 6.55 -7.04 7.83
CA PRO A 43 7.75 -6.93 8.64
C PRO A 43 7.44 -6.42 10.05
N HIS A 44 8.19 -6.89 11.04
CA HIS A 44 8.09 -6.43 12.43
C HIS A 44 9.11 -5.32 12.71
N GLN A 45 9.08 -4.30 11.85
CA GLN A 45 9.95 -3.13 11.86
C GLN A 45 9.26 -1.98 11.12
N TRP A 46 9.81 -0.78 11.21
CA TRP A 46 9.37 0.38 10.43
C TRP A 46 9.28 0.05 8.92
N VAL A 47 8.13 0.36 8.33
CA VAL A 47 7.90 0.35 6.87
C VAL A 47 7.12 1.60 6.53
N ASN A 48 7.59 2.35 5.53
CA ASN A 48 6.93 3.53 4.99
C ASN A 48 7.28 3.64 3.51
N ASN A 49 6.69 2.74 2.71
CA ASN A 49 7.08 2.57 1.32
C ASN A 49 5.86 2.54 0.41
N GLY A 50 6.01 3.21 -0.74
CA GLY A 50 5.09 3.12 -1.86
C GLY A 50 5.50 2.02 -2.83
N PHE A 51 4.52 1.39 -3.44
CA PHE A 51 4.65 0.29 -4.38
C PHE A 51 3.95 0.64 -5.69
N ALA A 52 4.60 0.39 -6.82
CA ALA A 52 4.09 0.68 -8.17
C ALA A 52 3.60 -0.58 -8.88
N GLY A 53 2.90 -0.40 -10.00
CA GLY A 53 2.46 -1.51 -10.84
C GLY A 53 1.38 -2.38 -10.19
N TRP A 54 0.63 -1.78 -9.27
CA TRP A 54 -0.48 -2.43 -8.62
C TRP A 54 -1.67 -2.54 -9.58
N ASN A 55 -2.47 -3.59 -9.37
CA ASN A 55 -3.66 -3.88 -10.17
C ASN A 55 -4.95 -3.40 -9.47
N GLY A 56 -4.84 -2.59 -8.41
CA GLY A 56 -5.96 -2.09 -7.63
C GLY A 56 -6.63 -3.13 -6.72
N GLN A 57 -6.05 -4.32 -6.55
CA GLN A 57 -6.61 -5.41 -5.71
C GLN A 57 -5.63 -5.87 -4.63
N ALA A 58 -6.13 -6.01 -3.40
CA ALA A 58 -5.35 -6.56 -2.31
C ALA A 58 -6.18 -7.55 -1.48
N ARG A 59 -5.49 -8.47 -0.82
CA ARG A 59 -6.07 -9.45 0.10
C ARG A 59 -5.34 -9.38 1.43
N ILE A 60 -6.08 -9.26 2.52
CA ILE A 60 -5.56 -9.25 3.89
C ILE A 60 -6.23 -10.39 4.65
N GLU A 61 -5.48 -11.43 4.99
CA GLU A 61 -5.97 -12.57 5.75
C GLU A 61 -5.72 -12.41 7.24
N GLN A 62 -6.72 -12.80 8.04
CA GLN A 62 -6.63 -12.95 9.49
C GLN A 62 -6.93 -14.42 9.86
N PRO A 63 -5.97 -15.35 9.68
CA PRO A 63 -6.18 -16.78 9.91
C PRO A 63 -6.72 -17.13 11.28
N GLN A 64 -6.23 -16.44 12.32
CA GLN A 64 -6.69 -16.62 13.69
C GLN A 64 -8.20 -16.36 13.86
N GLU A 65 -8.73 -15.43 13.07
CA GLU A 65 -10.13 -15.00 13.12
C GLU A 65 -10.98 -15.66 12.01
N GLY A 66 -10.37 -16.47 11.14
CA GLY A 66 -11.07 -17.23 10.10
C GLY A 66 -11.65 -16.38 8.95
N TYR A 67 -11.15 -15.17 8.73
CA TYR A 67 -11.62 -14.31 7.63
C TYR A 67 -10.48 -13.61 6.87
N ALA A 68 -10.82 -13.12 5.68
CA ALA A 68 -10.02 -12.20 4.89
C ALA A 68 -10.82 -10.97 4.49
N ILE A 69 -10.12 -9.85 4.31
CA ILE A 69 -10.62 -8.66 3.63
C ILE A 69 -10.08 -8.70 2.20
N ILE A 70 -10.97 -8.53 1.23
CA ILE A 70 -10.65 -8.36 -0.18
C ILE A 70 -10.93 -6.90 -0.52
N MET A 71 -9.87 -6.20 -0.92
CA MET A 71 -9.91 -4.81 -1.33
C MET A 71 -9.89 -4.74 -2.86
N GLU A 72 -10.79 -3.94 -3.42
CA GLU A 72 -10.83 -3.62 -4.86
C GLU A 72 -11.04 -2.12 -5.03
N THR A 73 -10.38 -1.52 -6.02
CA THR A 73 -10.50 -0.09 -6.35
C THR A 73 -11.06 0.11 -7.75
N THR A 74 -11.88 1.16 -7.93
CA THR A 74 -12.46 1.54 -9.23
C THR A 74 -12.35 3.05 -9.44
N PRO A 75 -11.67 3.53 -10.50
CA PRO A 75 -10.75 2.78 -11.37
C PRO A 75 -9.64 2.07 -10.57
N PRO A 76 -8.99 1.02 -11.13
CA PRO A 76 -7.91 0.33 -10.44
C PRO A 76 -6.77 1.29 -10.10
N ALA A 77 -6.47 1.42 -8.81
CA ALA A 77 -5.38 2.24 -8.33
C ALA A 77 -4.02 1.64 -8.77
N PRO A 78 -3.11 2.46 -9.34
CA PRO A 78 -1.84 1.98 -9.88
C PRO A 78 -0.76 1.75 -8.81
N CYS A 79 -0.97 2.23 -7.58
CA CYS A 79 0.00 2.14 -6.50
C CYS A 79 -0.66 2.05 -5.13
N TYR A 80 0.10 1.56 -4.16
CA TYR A 80 -0.30 1.52 -2.76
C TYR A 80 0.88 1.83 -1.84
N PHE A 81 0.60 2.30 -0.62
CA PHE A 81 1.60 2.38 0.45
C PHE A 81 1.38 1.29 1.50
N ILE A 82 2.48 0.83 2.10
CA ILE A 82 2.46 0.06 3.34
C ILE A 82 3.06 0.91 4.45
N PHE A 83 2.33 1.00 5.56
CA PHE A 83 2.82 1.60 6.79
C PHE A 83 2.83 0.57 7.92
N VAL A 84 4.00 0.40 8.53
CA VAL A 84 4.19 -0.30 9.80
C VAL A 84 4.99 0.65 10.68
N SER A 85 4.45 1.03 11.84
CA SER A 85 5.16 1.92 12.76
C SER A 85 6.25 1.16 13.54
N ASP A 86 6.94 1.87 14.44
CA ASP A 86 7.96 1.30 15.31
C ASP A 86 7.80 1.84 16.74
N PRO A 87 7.90 1.00 17.79
CA PRO A 87 7.80 1.46 19.19
C PRO A 87 8.81 2.56 19.58
N ALA A 88 9.94 2.66 18.88
CA ALA A 88 10.91 3.73 19.07
C ALA A 88 10.40 5.09 18.55
N PHE A 89 9.51 5.07 17.55
CA PHE A 89 8.86 6.26 16.99
C PHE A 89 7.56 6.59 17.73
N ASP A 90 6.71 5.60 17.95
CA ASP A 90 5.46 5.71 18.71
C ASP A 90 5.49 4.74 19.91
N LYS A 91 5.71 5.26 21.12
CA LYS A 91 5.84 4.47 22.34
C LYS A 91 4.63 3.61 22.68
N GLY A 92 3.45 3.96 22.16
CA GLY A 92 2.21 3.19 22.39
C GLY A 92 2.03 2.03 21.41
N TYR A 93 2.77 2.05 20.30
CA TYR A 93 2.63 1.08 19.23
C TYR A 93 3.24 -0.27 19.63
N ALA A 94 2.48 -1.33 19.40
CA ALA A 94 2.89 -2.70 19.73
C ALA A 94 2.73 -3.63 18.52
N PHE A 95 2.93 -3.10 17.31
CA PHE A 95 2.63 -3.79 16.05
C PHE A 95 1.17 -4.28 16.02
N ASP A 96 0.29 -3.47 16.59
CA ASP A 96 -1.11 -3.75 16.82
C ASP A 96 -1.99 -3.40 15.59
N PHE A 97 -1.48 -2.61 14.65
CA PHE A 97 -2.10 -2.32 13.35
C PHE A 97 -1.05 -2.18 12.24
N PHE A 98 -1.50 -2.00 11.00
CA PHE A 98 -0.70 -1.55 9.85
C PHE A 98 -1.64 -0.85 8.86
N CYS A 99 -1.09 -0.13 7.88
CA CYS A 99 -1.89 0.43 6.79
C CYS A 99 -1.51 -0.22 5.45
N LEU A 100 -2.52 -0.44 4.61
CA LEU A 100 -2.38 -0.62 3.17
C LEU A 100 -3.23 0.46 2.51
N GLU A 101 -2.57 1.37 1.81
CA GLU A 101 -3.15 2.65 1.39
C GLU A 101 -3.26 2.69 -0.14
N PRO A 102 -4.44 2.42 -0.74
CA PRO A 102 -4.61 2.54 -2.18
C PRO A 102 -4.53 4.00 -2.63
N MET A 103 -3.75 4.27 -3.68
CA MET A 103 -3.55 5.63 -4.19
C MET A 103 -3.81 5.69 -5.70
N SER A 104 -4.54 6.71 -6.16
CA SER A 104 -4.88 6.86 -7.58
C SER A 104 -3.71 7.33 -8.44
N HIS A 105 -2.60 7.74 -7.82
CA HIS A 105 -1.41 8.25 -8.49
C HIS A 105 -0.17 7.97 -7.62
N ALA A 106 1.00 7.91 -8.23
CA ALA A 106 2.24 7.59 -7.52
C ALA A 106 2.65 8.73 -6.56
N PRO A 107 3.48 8.43 -5.54
CA PRO A 107 4.10 9.47 -4.75
C PRO A 107 4.91 10.39 -5.66
N ASP A 108 4.78 11.69 -5.40
CA ASP A 108 5.50 12.76 -6.09
C ASP A 108 5.19 12.93 -7.59
N ASP A 109 4.04 12.43 -8.05
CA ASP A 109 3.60 12.55 -9.46
C ASP A 109 3.50 14.00 -9.98
N HIS A 110 3.36 14.98 -9.09
CA HIS A 110 3.42 16.40 -9.41
C HIS A 110 4.75 16.80 -10.10
N HIS A 111 5.84 16.07 -9.87
CA HIS A 111 7.14 16.31 -10.51
C HIS A 111 7.37 15.49 -11.79
N ARG A 112 6.39 14.68 -12.23
CA ARG A 112 6.49 13.89 -13.45
C ARG A 112 5.94 14.64 -14.66
N PRO A 113 6.39 14.29 -15.89
CA PRO A 113 5.79 14.81 -17.11
C PRO A 113 4.26 14.65 -17.08
N GLU A 114 3.56 15.74 -17.40
CA GLU A 114 2.09 15.80 -17.45
C GLU A 114 1.38 15.45 -16.12
N GLY A 115 2.11 15.38 -14.99
CA GLY A 115 1.56 15.03 -13.68
C GLY A 115 1.44 13.53 -13.42
N GLY A 116 2.06 12.67 -14.25
CA GLY A 116 1.98 11.22 -14.06
C GLY A 116 0.53 10.70 -14.16
N ASP A 117 0.07 9.98 -13.14
CA ASP A 117 -1.29 9.43 -13.08
C ASP A 117 -2.31 10.41 -12.46
N LEU A 118 -1.90 11.63 -12.12
CA LEU A 118 -2.83 12.68 -11.66
C LEU A 118 -3.83 13.05 -12.76
N ILE A 119 -5.06 13.31 -12.36
CA ILE A 119 -6.11 13.80 -13.27
C ILE A 119 -6.22 15.32 -13.13
N ALA A 120 -5.83 16.05 -14.17
CA ALA A 120 -6.01 17.49 -14.23
C ALA A 120 -7.50 17.84 -14.37
N LEU A 121 -8.01 18.68 -13.46
CA LEU A 121 -9.40 19.15 -13.47
C LEU A 121 -9.44 20.66 -13.70
N ALA A 122 -10.13 21.08 -14.76
CA ALA A 122 -10.44 22.48 -15.00
C ALA A 122 -11.55 22.97 -14.05
N PRO A 123 -11.78 24.30 -13.95
CA PRO A 123 -12.88 24.83 -13.14
C PRO A 123 -14.24 24.23 -13.54
N GLY A 124 -14.89 23.55 -12.59
CA GLY A 124 -16.19 22.89 -12.78
C GLY A 124 -16.12 21.40 -13.13
N GLU A 125 -14.93 20.84 -13.32
CA GLU A 125 -14.75 19.40 -13.57
C GLU A 125 -14.63 18.58 -12.28
N SER A 126 -14.89 17.28 -12.39
CA SER A 126 -14.85 16.34 -11.26
C SER A 126 -14.29 14.99 -11.68
N THR A 127 -13.65 14.30 -10.74
CA THR A 127 -13.28 12.88 -10.86
C THR A 127 -13.82 12.10 -9.67
N THR A 128 -13.82 10.77 -9.75
CA THR A 128 -14.27 9.88 -8.67
C THR A 128 -13.35 8.66 -8.61
N SER A 129 -13.06 8.22 -7.39
CA SER A 129 -12.39 6.96 -7.10
C SER A 129 -13.19 6.25 -6.02
N GLU A 130 -13.24 4.93 -6.10
CA GLU A 130 -13.97 4.06 -5.19
C GLU A 130 -13.02 3.00 -4.62
N MET A 131 -13.21 2.66 -3.36
CA MET A 131 -12.62 1.49 -2.71
C MET A 131 -13.75 0.66 -2.11
N SER A 132 -13.76 -0.63 -2.39
CA SER A 132 -14.65 -1.60 -1.75
C SER A 132 -13.84 -2.54 -0.86
N LEU A 133 -14.42 -2.90 0.29
CA LEU A 133 -13.86 -3.86 1.23
C LEU A 133 -14.89 -4.96 1.46
N ARG A 134 -14.58 -6.17 1.00
CA ARG A 134 -15.45 -7.33 1.15
C ARG A 134 -14.83 -8.34 2.11
N VAL A 135 -15.57 -8.75 3.11
CA VAL A 135 -15.17 -9.83 4.02
C VAL A 135 -15.49 -11.18 3.36
N ALA A 136 -14.55 -12.12 3.43
CA ALA A 136 -14.71 -13.51 3.02
C ALA A 136 -14.22 -14.44 4.13
N LEU A 137 -14.86 -15.60 4.32
CA LEU A 137 -14.33 -16.63 5.21
C LEU A 137 -13.08 -17.27 4.60
N LEU A 138 -12.15 -17.70 5.45
CA LEU A 138 -10.95 -18.46 5.08
C LEU A 138 -11.24 -19.96 4.95
#